data_AF-A0A9E7EA69-F1
#
_entry.id   AF-A0A9E7EA69-F1
#
_cell.length_a   1.000
_cell.length_b   1.000
_cell.length_c   1.000
_cell.angle_alpha   90.00
_cell.angle_beta   90.00
_cell.angle_gamma   90.00
#
_symmetry.space_group_name_H-M   'P 1'
#
loop_
_entity.id
_entity.type
_entity.pdbx_description
1 polymer ?
#
loop_
_entity_poly.entity_id
_entity_poly.type
_entity_poly.pdbx_seq_one_letter_code
_entity_poly.pdbx_strand_id
1 'polypeptide(L)'
;MSVAPAKGVDLEAAGGSAAPDPVPLYPKVTEDPKLRWAFIRKVYAILAAQFLFTAGVASVISFVRPIPAFLLSHTPASLAVFFALLFLPLIAMWPMLHYRQRHPINLVFLAIYTFCFSLTIGLACVTVSGKVVLQAVILTATVVIGLSIYTFWAAQRGCDFAFLFPFLFASLLVLLVYSIMQVGRLLALLSLCFPKKLFLSYDLK
;
A
#
# COMPACT_ATOMS: atom_id res chain seq x y z
N MET A 1 -44.92 70.95 9.92
CA MET A 1 -43.89 69.93 10.21
C MET A 1 -42.86 70.04 9.09
N SER A 2 -41.88 70.96 9.25
CA SER A 2 -40.45 70.65 9.52
C SER A 2 -39.81 69.88 8.36
N VAL A 3 -38.77 70.26 7.60
CA VAL A 3 -37.72 71.31 7.59
C VAL A 3 -37.10 71.27 6.16
N ALA A 4 -36.52 72.37 5.66
CA ALA A 4 -35.62 72.42 4.47
C ALA A 4 -34.13 72.56 4.94
N PRO A 5 -33.04 72.53 4.12
CA PRO A 5 -32.94 72.60 2.66
C PRO A 5 -31.80 71.77 1.99
N ALA A 6 -31.57 72.03 0.70
CA ALA A 6 -30.75 71.35 -0.32
C ALA A 6 -29.21 71.57 -0.31
N LYS A 7 -28.51 70.67 -1.01
CA LYS A 7 -27.28 70.77 -1.86
C LYS A 7 -26.45 69.48 -1.69
N GLY A 8 -25.89 68.83 -2.70
CA GLY A 8 -25.76 69.14 -4.10
C GLY A 8 -24.85 68.10 -4.77
N VAL A 9 -24.98 68.04 -6.11
CA VAL A 9 -23.86 67.96 -7.06
C VAL A 9 -23.21 66.59 -7.29
N ASP A 10 -23.44 66.13 -8.52
CA ASP A 10 -22.73 65.10 -9.27
C ASP A 10 -21.23 65.40 -9.39
N LEU A 11 -20.35 64.41 -9.16
CA LEU A 11 -18.92 64.33 -9.54
C LEU A 11 -18.42 62.99 -8.95
N GLU A 12 -18.20 61.92 -9.70
CA GLU A 12 -17.01 61.73 -10.52
C GLU A 12 -17.24 60.56 -11.50
N ALA A 13 -17.23 60.88 -12.79
CA ALA A 13 -16.81 59.97 -13.84
C ALA A 13 -15.49 60.50 -14.41
N ALA A 14 -14.37 59.96 -13.92
CA ALA A 14 -13.04 60.02 -14.53
C ALA A 14 -12.23 58.90 -13.85
N GLY A 15 -11.93 57.77 -14.50
CA GLY A 15 -10.93 57.70 -15.55
C GLY A 15 -9.59 57.26 -14.96
N GLY A 16 -9.22 55.98 -15.14
CA GLY A 16 -7.83 55.55 -15.03
C GLY A 16 -7.53 54.44 -14.01
N SER A 17 -7.68 53.19 -14.41
CA SER A 17 -6.57 52.22 -14.55
C SER A 17 -7.13 50.79 -14.53
N ALA A 18 -6.79 50.04 -15.58
CA ALA A 18 -7.13 48.65 -15.73
C ALA A 18 -6.49 47.82 -14.62
N ALA A 19 -7.31 47.32 -13.68
CA ALA A 19 -6.97 46.15 -12.90
C ALA A 19 -7.73 44.97 -13.54
N PRO A 20 -7.04 43.97 -14.12
CA PRO A 20 -7.74 42.78 -14.56
C PRO A 20 -8.23 42.05 -13.31
N ASP A 21 -9.53 41.72 -13.29
CA ASP A 21 -10.06 40.74 -12.35
C ASP A 21 -9.14 39.52 -12.34
N PRO A 22 -8.75 38.97 -11.17
CA PRO A 22 -7.88 37.79 -11.14
C PRO A 22 -8.63 36.63 -11.79
N VAL A 23 -8.32 36.38 -13.05
CA VAL A 23 -8.76 35.20 -13.80
C VAL A 23 -8.37 34.00 -12.94
N PRO A 24 -9.32 33.16 -12.49
CA PRO A 24 -8.96 31.95 -11.78
C PRO A 24 -8.21 31.04 -12.76
N LEU A 25 -6.87 31.10 -12.71
CA LEU A 25 -5.91 30.41 -13.60
C LEU A 25 -5.91 28.87 -13.39
N TYR A 26 -6.83 28.38 -12.56
CA TYR A 26 -7.22 26.98 -12.56
C TYR A 26 -8.72 26.94 -12.81
N PRO A 27 -9.19 26.35 -13.93
CA PRO A 27 -10.52 25.80 -13.91
C PRO A 27 -10.52 24.79 -12.76
N LYS A 28 -11.11 25.17 -11.63
CA LYS A 28 -11.52 24.21 -10.61
C LYS A 28 -12.48 23.32 -11.37
N VAL A 29 -11.96 22.21 -11.88
CA VAL A 29 -12.73 21.12 -12.47
C VAL A 29 -13.85 20.86 -11.48
N THR A 30 -15.04 21.32 -11.83
CA THR A 30 -16.30 21.03 -11.15
C THR A 30 -16.65 19.57 -11.46
N GLU A 31 -15.72 18.68 -11.18
CA GLU A 31 -15.97 17.26 -11.11
C GLU A 31 -16.80 17.07 -9.85
N ASP A 32 -18.07 16.69 -10.03
CA ASP A 32 -19.01 16.42 -8.96
C ASP A 32 -18.30 15.59 -7.87
N PRO A 33 -18.21 16.03 -6.60
CA PRO A 33 -17.47 15.33 -5.56
C PRO A 33 -17.85 13.84 -5.51
N LYS A 34 -19.13 13.56 -5.77
CA LYS A 34 -19.71 12.22 -5.89
C LYS A 34 -18.98 11.32 -6.89
N LEU A 35 -18.55 11.83 -8.04
CA LEU A 35 -17.86 11.05 -9.08
C LEU A 35 -16.44 10.67 -8.65
N ARG A 36 -15.72 11.61 -8.02
CA ARG A 36 -14.38 11.35 -7.44
C ARG A 36 -14.44 10.29 -6.35
N TRP A 37 -15.43 10.36 -5.47
CA TRP A 37 -15.63 9.36 -4.42
C TRP A 37 -16.04 7.99 -4.97
N ALA A 38 -16.79 7.94 -6.07
CA ALA A 38 -17.12 6.68 -6.75
C ALA A 38 -15.89 6.01 -7.37
N PHE A 39 -14.98 6.77 -7.97
CA PHE A 39 -13.71 6.26 -8.49
C PHE A 39 -12.84 5.71 -7.36
N ILE A 40 -12.67 6.48 -6.29
CA ILE A 40 -11.90 6.08 -5.10
C ILE A 40 -12.45 4.77 -4.53
N ARG A 41 -13.77 4.66 -4.35
CA ARG A 41 -14.42 3.45 -3.83
C ARG A 41 -14.13 2.22 -4.69
N LYS A 42 -14.15 2.37 -6.03
CA LYS A 42 -13.81 1.27 -6.95
C LYS A 42 -12.36 0.81 -6.76
N VAL A 43 -11.42 1.74 -6.66
CA VAL A 43 -9.99 1.40 -6.47
C VAL A 43 -9.77 0.67 -5.16
N TYR A 44 -10.33 1.16 -4.04
CA TYR A 44 -10.19 0.51 -2.74
C TYR A 44 -10.88 -0.86 -2.69
N ALA A 45 -12.04 -1.02 -3.34
CA ALA A 45 -12.69 -2.32 -3.46
C ALA A 45 -11.82 -3.33 -4.23
N ILE A 46 -11.19 -2.89 -5.33
CA ILE A 46 -10.27 -3.71 -6.12
C ILE A 46 -9.02 -4.07 -5.29
N LEU A 47 -8.49 -3.16 -4.48
CA LEU A 47 -7.36 -3.44 -3.58
C LEU A 47 -7.71 -4.45 -2.48
N ALA A 48 -8.87 -4.29 -1.84
CA ALA A 48 -9.33 -5.23 -0.82
C ALA A 48 -9.54 -6.64 -1.40
N ALA A 49 -10.12 -6.73 -2.60
CA ALA A 49 -10.28 -8.00 -3.31
C ALA A 49 -8.92 -8.64 -3.65
N GLN A 50 -7.93 -7.85 -4.10
CA GLN A 50 -6.59 -8.35 -4.37
C GLN A 50 -5.91 -8.92 -3.12
N PHE A 51 -6.05 -8.27 -1.97
CA PHE A 51 -5.46 -8.74 -0.71
C PHE A 51 -6.13 -10.02 -0.18
N LEU A 52 -7.45 -10.13 -0.29
CA LEU A 52 -8.17 -11.36 0.05
C LEU A 52 -7.79 -12.52 -0.87
N PHE A 53 -7.67 -12.23 -2.17
CA PHE A 53 -7.25 -13.22 -3.16
C PHE A 53 -5.82 -13.71 -2.87
N THR A 54 -4.87 -12.81 -2.61
CA THR A 54 -3.48 -13.19 -2.30
C THR A 54 -3.39 -13.99 -1.01
N ALA A 55 -4.15 -13.62 0.03
CA ALA A 55 -4.22 -14.37 1.27
C ALA A 55 -4.80 -15.79 1.07
N GLY A 56 -5.83 -15.92 0.23
CA GLY A 56 -6.42 -17.21 -0.13
C GLY A 56 -5.43 -18.14 -0.84
N VAL A 57 -4.74 -17.64 -1.87
CA VAL A 57 -3.73 -18.41 -2.61
C VAL A 57 -2.56 -18.80 -1.71
N ALA A 58 -2.04 -17.86 -0.90
CA ALA A 58 -0.95 -18.14 0.04
C ALA A 58 -1.34 -19.20 1.08
N SER A 59 -2.58 -19.16 1.56
CA SER A 59 -3.14 -20.16 2.48
C SER A 59 -3.16 -21.56 1.83
N VAL A 60 -3.68 -21.69 0.60
CA VAL A 60 -3.70 -22.96 -0.13
C VAL A 60 -2.29 -23.52 -0.31
N ILE A 61 -1.33 -22.69 -0.75
CA ILE A 61 0.07 -23.10 -0.91
C ILE A 61 0.68 -23.60 0.41
N SER A 62 0.33 -22.95 1.53
CA SER A 62 0.85 -23.32 2.86
C SER A 62 0.23 -24.60 3.42
N PHE A 63 -1.04 -24.88 3.11
CA PHE A 63 -1.74 -26.08 3.60
C PHE A 63 -1.40 -27.35 2.80
N VAL A 64 -1.10 -27.20 1.50
CA VAL A 64 -0.79 -28.34 0.63
C VAL A 64 0.64 -28.80 0.86
N ARG A 65 0.82 -29.73 1.82
CA ARG A 65 2.11 -30.32 2.24
C ARG A 65 3.11 -30.71 1.14
N PRO A 66 2.72 -31.25 -0.03
CA PRO A 66 3.72 -31.57 -1.06
C PRO A 66 4.38 -30.32 -1.64
N ILE A 67 3.68 -29.18 -1.76
CA ILE A 67 4.24 -27.96 -2.35
C ILE A 67 5.49 -27.44 -1.58
N PRO A 68 5.44 -27.21 -0.26
CA PRO A 68 6.61 -26.80 0.49
C PRO A 68 7.69 -27.88 0.53
N ALA A 69 7.31 -29.17 0.57
CA ALA A 69 8.28 -30.27 0.53
C ALA A 69 9.07 -30.30 -0.79
N PHE A 70 8.41 -30.05 -1.93
CA PHE A 70 9.08 -29.95 -3.23
C PHE A 70 9.94 -28.68 -3.32
N LEU A 71 9.46 -27.53 -2.84
CA LEU A 71 10.22 -26.28 -2.91
C LEU A 71 11.49 -26.30 -2.05
N LEU A 72 11.45 -26.97 -0.90
CA LEU A 72 12.58 -27.11 0.04
C LEU A 72 13.52 -28.28 -0.28
N SER A 73 13.23 -29.07 -1.31
CA SER A 73 14.02 -30.26 -1.67
C SER A 73 15.39 -29.93 -2.30
N HIS A 74 15.70 -28.65 -2.55
CA HIS A 74 16.95 -28.18 -3.18
C HIS A 74 17.36 -28.93 -4.44
N THR A 75 16.38 -29.47 -5.17
CA THR A 75 16.60 -30.10 -6.47
C THR A 75 16.78 -29.03 -7.54
N PRO A 76 17.48 -29.32 -8.66
CA PRO A 76 17.61 -28.35 -9.75
C PRO A 76 16.24 -27.91 -10.29
N ALA A 77 15.24 -28.81 -10.27
CA ALA A 77 13.86 -28.51 -10.61
C ALA A 77 13.20 -27.53 -9.62
N SER A 78 13.38 -27.72 -8.31
CA SER A 78 12.81 -26.82 -7.30
C SER A 78 13.45 -25.43 -7.34
N LEU A 79 14.76 -25.35 -7.60
CA LEU A 79 15.47 -24.07 -7.80
C LEU A 79 14.99 -23.35 -9.06
N ALA A 80 14.81 -24.05 -10.17
CA ALA A 80 14.27 -23.45 -11.39
C ALA A 80 12.87 -22.87 -11.16
N VAL A 81 11.99 -23.60 -10.46
CA VAL A 81 10.65 -23.11 -10.09
C VAL A 81 10.73 -21.92 -9.12
N PHE A 82 11.65 -21.95 -8.15
CA PHE A 82 11.86 -20.84 -7.21
C PHE A 82 12.24 -19.55 -7.94
N PHE A 83 13.25 -19.59 -8.81
CA PHE A 83 13.65 -18.44 -9.61
C PHE A 83 12.53 -18.01 -10.56
N ALA A 84 11.87 -18.95 -11.22
CA ALA A 84 10.74 -18.65 -12.10
C ALA A 84 9.63 -17.87 -11.37
N LEU A 85 9.21 -18.32 -10.19
CA LEU A 85 8.19 -17.64 -9.36
C LEU A 85 8.63 -16.26 -8.85
N LEU A 86 9.93 -16.02 -8.72
CA LEU A 86 10.50 -14.74 -8.30
C LEU A 86 10.56 -13.75 -9.47
N PHE A 87 10.91 -14.21 -10.67
CA PHE A 87 10.92 -13.39 -11.89
C PHE A 87 9.54 -13.20 -12.52
N LEU A 88 8.58 -14.10 -12.27
CA LEU A 88 7.21 -14.04 -12.80
C LEU A 88 6.51 -12.68 -12.55
N PRO A 89 6.47 -12.12 -11.32
CA PRO A 89 5.85 -10.81 -11.10
C PRO A 89 6.61 -9.66 -11.78
N LEU A 90 7.94 -9.77 -11.94
CA LEU A 90 8.74 -8.77 -12.65
C LEU A 90 8.40 -8.73 -14.14
N ILE A 91 8.26 -9.90 -14.76
CA ILE A 91 7.85 -10.01 -16.18
C ILE A 91 6.40 -9.54 -16.33
N ALA A 92 5.51 -9.88 -15.40
CA ALA A 92 4.12 -9.44 -15.42
C ALA A 92 3.95 -7.91 -15.22
N MET A 93 4.93 -7.23 -14.64
CA MET A 93 4.94 -5.77 -14.47
C MET A 93 5.05 -5.01 -15.81
N TRP A 94 5.78 -5.57 -16.78
CA TRP A 94 6.01 -4.93 -18.09
C TRP A 94 4.73 -4.69 -18.92
N PRO A 95 3.87 -5.71 -19.18
CA PRO A 95 2.64 -5.50 -19.94
C PRO A 95 1.65 -4.59 -19.20
N MET A 96 1.63 -4.64 -17.87
CA MET A 96 0.82 -3.77 -17.02
C MET A 96 1.17 -2.28 -17.24
N LEU A 97 2.46 -1.95 -17.34
CA LEU A 97 2.90 -0.57 -17.55
C LEU A 97 2.54 -0.05 -18.95
N HIS A 98 2.61 -0.92 -19.96
CA HIS A 98 2.31 -0.58 -21.35
C HIS A 98 0.80 -0.36 -21.59
N TYR A 99 -0.07 -1.18 -20.99
CA TYR A 99 -1.53 -1.13 -21.22
C TYR A 99 -2.31 -0.30 -20.20
N ARG A 100 -1.63 0.53 -19.40
CA ARG A 100 -2.23 1.34 -18.32
C ARG A 100 -3.36 2.28 -18.78
N GLN A 101 -3.35 2.72 -20.04
CA GLN A 101 -4.28 3.71 -20.58
C GLN A 101 -5.56 3.10 -21.20
N ARG A 102 -5.68 1.77 -21.28
CA ARG A 102 -6.83 1.09 -21.91
C ARG A 102 -7.73 0.44 -20.86
N HIS A 103 -8.80 1.14 -20.47
CA HIS A 103 -9.91 0.53 -19.74
C HIS A 103 -10.79 -0.30 -20.70
N PRO A 104 -11.25 -1.51 -20.32
CA PRO A 104 -11.10 -2.22 -19.04
C PRO A 104 -9.91 -3.19 -18.97
N ILE A 105 -9.15 -3.34 -20.06
CA ILE A 105 -8.09 -4.36 -20.21
C ILE A 105 -7.02 -4.25 -19.12
N ASN A 106 -6.73 -3.04 -18.63
CA ASN A 106 -5.83 -2.80 -17.49
C ASN A 106 -6.23 -3.62 -16.23
N LEU A 107 -7.52 -3.84 -15.98
CA LEU A 107 -7.96 -4.65 -14.82
C LEU A 107 -7.64 -6.14 -14.98
N VAL A 108 -7.62 -6.65 -16.22
CA VAL A 108 -7.25 -8.05 -16.49
C VAL A 108 -5.75 -8.23 -16.27
N PHE A 109 -4.93 -7.31 -16.78
CA PHE A 109 -3.48 -7.33 -16.52
C PHE A 109 -3.17 -7.16 -15.04
N LEU A 110 -3.93 -6.32 -14.32
CA LEU A 110 -3.83 -6.20 -12.88
C LEU A 110 -4.11 -7.54 -12.19
N ALA A 111 -5.20 -8.22 -12.55
CA ALA A 111 -5.55 -9.50 -11.95
C ALA A 111 -4.49 -10.59 -12.21
N ILE A 112 -3.94 -10.64 -13.43
CA ILE A 112 -2.83 -11.55 -13.77
C ILE A 112 -1.60 -11.22 -12.94
N TYR A 113 -1.24 -9.93 -12.80
CA TYR A 113 -0.15 -9.50 -11.95
C TYR A 113 -0.38 -9.89 -10.48
N THR A 114 -1.60 -9.67 -9.95
CA THR A 114 -1.98 -10.07 -8.59
C THR A 114 -1.85 -11.59 -8.41
N PHE A 115 -2.25 -12.39 -9.41
CA PHE A 115 -2.10 -13.84 -9.37
C PHE A 115 -0.63 -14.23 -9.30
N CYS A 116 0.22 -13.72 -10.20
CA CYS A 116 1.66 -13.98 -10.17
C CYS A 116 2.28 -13.56 -8.82
N PHE A 117 1.94 -12.37 -8.33
CA PHE A 117 2.42 -11.86 -7.04
C PHE A 117 1.96 -12.71 -5.84
N SER A 118 0.74 -13.24 -5.88
CA SER A 118 0.23 -14.14 -4.84
C SER A 118 1.03 -15.44 -4.74
N LEU A 119 1.52 -15.97 -5.86
CA LEU A 119 2.40 -17.15 -5.86
C LEU A 119 3.75 -16.82 -5.21
N THR A 120 4.32 -15.64 -5.48
CA THR A 120 5.56 -15.18 -4.84
C THR A 120 5.39 -14.98 -3.34
N ILE A 121 4.26 -14.41 -2.89
CA ILE A 121 3.95 -14.31 -1.45
C ILE A 121 3.80 -15.70 -0.83
N GLY A 122 3.07 -16.61 -1.48
CA GLY A 122 2.93 -18.00 -1.01
C GLY A 122 4.27 -18.71 -0.87
N LEU A 123 5.20 -18.48 -1.81
CA LEU A 123 6.57 -18.97 -1.73
C LEU A 123 7.31 -18.42 -0.51
N ALA A 124 7.18 -17.12 -0.23
CA ALA A 124 7.78 -16.50 0.96
C ALA A 124 7.18 -17.05 2.27
N CYS A 125 5.90 -17.39 2.29
CA CYS A 125 5.26 -18.03 3.45
C CYS A 125 5.81 -19.43 3.73
N VAL A 126 6.25 -20.15 2.70
CA VAL A 126 6.82 -21.51 2.81
C VAL A 126 8.26 -21.48 3.34
N THR A 127 9.04 -20.45 3.01
CA THR A 127 10.46 -20.37 3.41
C THR A 127 10.67 -19.87 4.84
N VAL A 128 9.65 -19.30 5.46
CA VAL A 128 9.69 -18.75 6.82
C VAL A 128 8.88 -19.64 7.78
N SER A 129 9.27 -19.68 9.06
CA SER A 129 8.55 -20.45 10.08
C SER A 129 7.08 -19.99 10.18
N GLY A 130 6.14 -20.93 10.03
CA GLY A 130 4.70 -20.63 9.97
C GLY A 130 4.16 -19.85 11.19
N LYS A 131 4.78 -19.99 12.37
CA LYS A 131 4.42 -19.20 13.56
C LYS A 131 4.71 -17.71 13.37
N VAL A 132 5.86 -17.38 12.79
CA VAL A 132 6.28 -16.00 12.51
C VAL A 132 5.44 -15.43 11.36
N VAL A 133 5.17 -16.24 10.34
CA VAL A 133 4.33 -15.85 9.21
C VAL A 133 2.92 -15.50 9.68
N LEU A 134 2.30 -16.34 10.51
CA LEU A 134 0.94 -16.11 11.00
C LEU A 134 0.84 -14.81 11.82
N GLN A 135 1.84 -14.54 12.68
CA GLN A 135 1.91 -13.30 13.46
C GLN A 135 2.01 -12.06 12.56
N ALA A 136 2.90 -12.10 11.56
CA ALA A 136 3.07 -11.01 10.60
C ALA A 136 1.82 -10.78 9.75
N VAL A 137 1.16 -11.85 9.29
CA VAL A 137 -0.08 -11.77 8.51
C VAL A 137 -1.22 -11.17 9.32
N ILE A 138 -1.42 -11.59 10.57
CA ILE A 138 -2.49 -11.03 11.44
C ILE A 138 -2.28 -9.52 11.64
N LEU A 139 -1.05 -9.10 11.91
CA LEU A 139 -0.73 -7.69 12.13
C LEU A 139 -0.94 -6.87 10.84
N THR A 140 -0.44 -7.35 9.71
CA THR A 140 -0.59 -6.68 8.40
C THR A 140 -2.06 -6.62 7.98
N ALA A 141 -2.81 -7.70 8.17
CA ALA A 141 -4.24 -7.74 7.87
C ALA A 141 -5.03 -6.76 8.74
N THR A 142 -4.72 -6.67 10.04
CA THR A 142 -5.38 -5.72 10.96
C THR A 142 -5.16 -4.27 10.50
N VAL A 143 -3.93 -3.91 10.13
CA VAL A 143 -3.61 -2.57 9.63
C VAL A 143 -4.30 -2.28 8.30
N VAL A 144 -4.26 -3.22 7.35
CA VAL A 144 -4.88 -3.05 6.02
C VAL A 144 -6.41 -2.94 6.12
N ILE A 145 -7.06 -3.79 6.94
CA ILE A 145 -8.51 -3.76 7.14
C ILE A 145 -8.91 -2.47 7.88
N GLY A 146 -8.20 -2.11 8.96
CA GLY A 146 -8.46 -0.89 9.71
C GLY A 146 -8.33 0.35 8.83
N LEU A 147 -7.28 0.41 8.00
CA LEU A 147 -7.10 1.49 7.03
C LEU A 147 -8.20 1.50 5.97
N SER A 148 -8.60 0.34 5.45
CA SER A 148 -9.63 0.24 4.42
C SER A 148 -11.01 0.68 4.92
N ILE A 149 -11.36 0.32 6.15
CA ILE A 149 -12.61 0.77 6.79
C ILE A 149 -12.53 2.28 7.05
N TYR A 150 -11.41 2.76 7.58
CA TYR A 150 -11.21 4.18 7.85
C TYR A 150 -11.25 5.03 6.58
N THR A 151 -10.62 4.60 5.48
CA THR A 151 -10.67 5.32 4.21
C THR A 151 -12.06 5.32 3.60
N PHE A 152 -12.83 4.24 3.76
CA PHE A 152 -14.22 4.19 3.31
C PHE A 152 -15.13 5.11 4.15
N TRP A 153 -14.93 5.14 5.47
CA TRP A 153 -15.64 6.02 6.38
C TRP A 153 -15.30 7.50 6.13
N ALA A 154 -14.02 7.82 5.97
CA ALA A 154 -13.53 9.16 5.60
C ALA A 154 -14.08 9.60 4.23
N ALA A 155 -14.14 8.69 3.25
CA ALA A 155 -14.72 8.96 1.94
C ALA A 155 -16.23 9.21 1.97
N GLN A 156 -16.95 8.69 2.96
CA GLN A 156 -18.38 9.01 3.15
C GLN A 156 -18.61 10.34 3.86
N ARG A 157 -17.73 10.72 4.80
CA ARG A 157 -17.89 11.92 5.65
C ARG A 157 -17.24 13.18 5.07
N GLY A 158 -16.34 13.06 4.08
CA GLY A 158 -15.67 14.20 3.46
C GLY A 158 -14.73 14.97 4.40
N CYS A 159 -14.34 14.36 5.53
CA CYS A 159 -13.48 14.98 6.53
C CYS A 159 -12.01 14.97 6.10
N ASP A 160 -11.28 16.00 6.55
CA ASP A 160 -9.89 16.24 6.18
C ASP A 160 -8.97 15.08 6.59
N PHE A 161 -8.18 14.57 5.64
CA PHE A 161 -7.17 13.52 5.81
C PHE A 161 -5.99 13.91 6.71
N ALA A 162 -6.04 15.07 7.37
CA ALA A 162 -5.01 15.58 8.27
C ALA A 162 -4.71 14.62 9.42
N PHE A 163 -5.69 13.85 9.90
CA PHE A 163 -5.50 12.82 10.92
C PHE A 163 -4.98 11.48 10.39
N LEU A 164 -5.11 11.21 9.09
CA LEU A 164 -4.70 9.94 8.50
C LEU A 164 -3.18 9.85 8.33
N PHE A 165 -2.56 10.93 7.87
CA PHE A 165 -1.11 11.00 7.67
C PHE A 165 -0.29 10.69 8.94
N PRO A 166 -0.55 11.33 10.11
CA PRO A 166 0.19 11.03 11.34
C PRO A 166 -0.09 9.61 11.87
N PHE A 167 -1.31 9.09 11.72
CA PHE A 167 -1.63 7.72 12.13
C PHE A 167 -0.89 6.67 11.28
N LEU A 168 -0.86 6.86 9.96
CA LEU A 168 -0.11 5.99 9.05
C LEU A 168 1.39 6.05 9.32
N PHE A 169 1.93 7.25 9.55
CA PHE A 169 3.34 7.46 9.88
C PHE A 169 3.71 6.79 11.22
N ALA A 170 2.86 6.94 12.25
CA ALA A 170 3.06 6.28 13.53
C ALA A 170 2.99 4.75 13.42
N SER A 171 2.00 4.21 12.70
CA SER A 171 1.87 2.77 12.48
C SER A 171 3.06 2.20 11.69
N LEU A 172 3.52 2.90 10.66
CA LEU A 172 4.72 2.54 9.89
C LEU A 172 5.97 2.54 10.77
N LEU A 173 6.14 3.55 11.63
CA LEU A 173 7.27 3.61 12.57
C LEU A 173 7.24 2.45 13.57
N VAL A 174 6.07 2.12 14.14
CA VAL A 174 5.94 0.99 15.06
C VAL A 174 6.27 -0.32 14.35
N LEU A 175 5.82 -0.50 13.10
CA LEU A 175 6.12 -1.69 12.28
C LEU A 175 7.62 -1.78 11.94
N LEU A 176 8.24 -0.64 11.62
CA LEU A 176 9.67 -0.52 11.35
C LEU A 176 10.49 -0.92 12.59
N VAL A 177 10.15 -0.35 13.75
CA VAL A 177 10.81 -0.68 15.02
C VAL A 177 10.62 -2.16 15.35
N TYR A 178 9.42 -2.72 15.18
CA TYR A 178 9.17 -4.15 15.38
C TYR A 178 10.05 -5.03 14.48
N SER A 179 10.18 -4.66 13.21
CA SER A 179 11.02 -5.37 12.23
C SER A 179 12.50 -5.30 12.60
N ILE A 180 12.98 -4.13 13.02
CA ILE A 180 14.36 -3.93 13.51
C ILE A 180 14.60 -4.74 14.78
N MET A 181 13.67 -4.76 15.72
CA MET A 181 13.78 -5.57 16.96
C MET A 181 13.81 -7.07 16.67
N GLN A 182 13.13 -7.54 15.63
CA GLN A 182 13.14 -8.95 15.24
C GLN A 182 14.47 -9.34 14.59
N VAL A 183 15.03 -8.50 13.72
CA VAL A 183 16.36 -8.69 13.12
C VAL A 183 17.47 -8.58 14.19
N GLY A 184 17.37 -7.62 15.10
CA GLY A 184 18.31 -7.44 16.21
C GLY A 184 18.35 -8.63 17.17
N ARG A 185 17.21 -9.28 17.43
CA ARG A 185 17.17 -10.52 18.21
C ARG A 185 17.86 -11.69 17.50
N LEU A 186 17.69 -11.81 16.19
CA LEU A 186 18.37 -12.81 15.37
C LEU A 186 19.89 -12.58 15.32
N LEU A 187 20.32 -11.33 15.19
CA LEU A 187 21.72 -10.92 15.20
C LEU A 187 22.37 -11.13 16.58
N ALA A 188 21.67 -10.79 17.67
CA ALA A 188 22.16 -11.01 19.03
C ALA A 188 22.31 -12.50 19.38
N LEU A 189 21.39 -13.36 18.91
CA LEU A 189 21.50 -14.81 19.08
C LEU A 189 22.65 -15.40 18.25
N LEU A 190 22.89 -14.92 17.02
CA LEU A 190 24.06 -15.30 16.23
C LEU A 190 25.37 -14.85 16.89
N SER A 191 25.44 -13.61 17.39
CA SER A 191 26.60 -13.06 18.10
C SER A 191 26.83 -13.65 19.49
N LEU A 192 25.86 -14.33 20.10
CA LEU A 192 26.05 -15.10 21.35
C LEU A 192 26.35 -16.58 21.09
N CYS A 193 25.88 -17.15 19.98
CA CYS A 193 26.13 -18.53 19.58
C CYS A 193 27.52 -18.72 18.97
N PHE A 194 28.01 -17.76 18.18
CA PHE A 194 29.38 -17.76 17.63
C PHE A 194 30.48 -17.78 18.70
N PRO A 195 30.51 -16.88 19.71
CA PRO A 195 31.58 -16.88 20.71
C PRO A 195 31.52 -18.12 21.59
N LYS A 196 30.33 -18.62 21.97
CA LYS A 196 30.24 -19.84 22.79
C LYS A 196 30.71 -21.10 22.05
N LYS A 197 30.41 -21.26 20.75
CA LYS A 197 30.90 -22.43 19.99
C LYS A 197 32.39 -22.33 19.63
N LEU A 198 32.92 -21.13 19.42
CA LEU A 198 34.35 -20.94 19.16
C LEU A 198 35.20 -21.14 20.43
N PHE A 199 34.71 -20.67 21.59
CA PHE A 199 35.41 -20.82 22.87
C PHE A 199 35.43 -22.27 23.36
N LEU A 200 34.33 -23.03 23.21
CA LEU A 200 34.27 -24.45 23.55
C LEU A 200 35.08 -25.36 22.60
N SER A 201 35.40 -24.89 21.39
CA SER A 201 36.25 -25.62 20.45
C SER A 201 37.75 -25.31 20.61
N TYR A 202 38.11 -24.20 21.28
CA TYR A 202 39.47 -23.84 21.65
C TYR A 202 39.89 -24.43 23.02
N ASP A 203 38.95 -24.67 23.93
CA ASP A 203 39.19 -25.23 25.27
C ASP A 203 39.24 -26.78 25.28
N LEU A 204 38.91 -27.43 24.16
CA LEU A 204 38.90 -28.89 24.00
C LEU A 204 40.12 -29.43 23.23
N LYS A 205 41.18 -28.62 23.05
CA LYS A 205 42.40 -28.99 22.33
C LYS A 205 43.63 -28.52 23.08
#